data_AF-A0A3B8WH45-F1
#
_entry.id   AF-A0A3B8WH45-F1
#
_cell.length_a   1.000
_cell.length_b   1.000
_cell.length_c   1.000
_cell.angle_alpha   90.00
_cell.angle_beta   90.00
_cell.angle_gamma   90.00
#
_symmetry.space_group_name_H-M   'P 1'
#
loop_
_entity.id
_entity.type
_entity.pdbx_description
1 polymer ?
#
loop_
_entity_poly.entity_id
_entity_poly.type
_entity_poly.pdbx_seq_one_letter_code
_entity_poly.pdbx_strand_id
1 'polypeptide(L)' 'RARAVALIRRARLPEQAPDDMTPEDFMNLMSVDKKNVDGRLRLVLLKAIGDAFITENASADNIRDTLRAFLPQAG' A
#
# COMPACT_ATOMS: atom_id res chain seq x y z
N ARG A 1 12.15 -0.59 6.00
CA ARG A 1 11.80 -1.39 4.80
C ARG A 1 12.61 -2.69 4.67
N ALA A 2 13.94 -2.67 4.50
CA ALA A 2 14.75 -3.86 4.18
C ALA A 2 14.51 -5.08 5.09
N ARG A 3 14.41 -4.87 6.41
CA ARG A 3 14.13 -5.94 7.39
C ARG A 3 12.79 -6.65 7.14
N ALA A 4 11.72 -5.91 6.81
CA ALA A 4 10.41 -6.48 6.54
C ALA A 4 10.44 -7.31 5.24
N VAL A 5 11.05 -6.78 4.19
CA VAL A 5 11.22 -7.49 2.91
C VAL A 5 12.02 -8.78 3.09
N ALA A 6 13.12 -8.73 3.84
CA ALA A 6 13.93 -9.92 4.12
C ALA A 6 13.13 -11.00 4.86
N LEU A 7 12.25 -10.61 5.79
CA LEU A 7 11.39 -11.55 6.51
C LEU A 7 10.34 -12.19 5.59
N ILE A 8 9.66 -11.39 4.77
CA ILE A 8 8.66 -11.85 3.79
C ILE A 8 9.29 -12.86 2.82
N ARG A 9 10.46 -12.53 2.26
CA ARG A 9 11.22 -13.44 1.38
C ARG A 9 11.63 -14.74 2.06
N ARG A 10 12.13 -14.68 3.29
CA ARG A 10 12.49 -15.88 4.07
C ARG A 10 11.30 -16.78 4.36
N ALA A 11 10.11 -16.20 4.47
CA ALA A 11 8.85 -16.93 4.61
C ALA A 11 8.30 -17.46 3.27
N ARG A 12 8.99 -17.23 2.15
CA ARG A 12 8.57 -17.60 0.78
C ARG A 12 7.22 -16.98 0.38
N LEU A 13 6.97 -15.77 0.86
CA LEU A 13 5.79 -14.98 0.48
C LEU A 13 6.16 -13.98 -0.63
N PRO A 14 5.22 -13.63 -1.52
CA PRO A 14 5.44 -12.60 -2.53
C PRO A 14 5.62 -11.22 -1.87
N GLU A 15 6.68 -10.50 -2.25
CA GLU A 15 6.92 -9.13 -1.78
C GLU A 15 6.53 -8.03 -2.78
N GLN A 16 6.07 -8.40 -3.98
CA GLN A 16 5.65 -7.51 -5.06
C GLN A 16 4.18 -7.73 -5.38
N ALA A 17 3.54 -6.70 -5.92
CA ALA A 17 2.18 -6.81 -6.45
C ALA A 17 2.16 -7.66 -7.74
N PRO A 18 0.98 -8.16 -8.15
CA PRO A 18 0.82 -8.80 -9.46
C PRO A 18 1.19 -7.85 -10.60
N ASP A 19 1.81 -8.39 -11.66
CA ASP A 19 2.32 -7.60 -12.80
C ASP A 19 1.21 -6.95 -13.64
N ASP A 20 -0.01 -7.47 -13.57
CA ASP A 20 -1.18 -6.99 -14.30
C ASP A 20 -1.97 -5.91 -13.55
N MET A 21 -1.57 -5.55 -12.32
CA MET A 21 -2.26 -4.53 -11.54
C MET A 21 -1.67 -3.13 -11.76
N THR A 22 -2.53 -2.18 -12.08
CA THR A 22 -2.17 -0.76 -12.24
C THR A 22 -2.44 0.04 -10.95
N PRO A 23 -1.83 1.23 -10.79
CA PRO A 23 -2.17 2.11 -9.66
C PRO A 23 -3.68 2.41 -9.56
N GLU A 24 -4.37 2.52 -10.69
CA GLU A 24 -5.80 2.83 -10.72
C GLU A 24 -6.64 1.65 -10.23
N ASP A 25 -6.25 0.41 -10.55
CA ASP A 25 -6.91 -0.79 -10.01
C ASP A 25 -6.84 -0.81 -8.49
N PHE A 26 -5.67 -0.51 -7.92
CA PHE A 26 -5.51 -0.37 -6.47
C PHE A 26 -6.40 0.72 -5.90
N MET A 27 -6.39 1.92 -6.49
CA MET A 27 -7.21 3.05 -6.00
C MET A 27 -8.71 2.73 -6.03
N ASN A 28 -9.18 2.09 -7.10
CA ASN A 28 -10.58 1.68 -7.24
C ASN A 28 -10.95 0.65 -6.18
N LEU A 29 -10.14 -0.40 -5.99
CA LEU A 29 -10.39 -1.44 -4.99
C LEU A 29 -10.34 -0.90 -3.56
N MET A 30 -9.39 -0.01 -3.26
CA MET A 30 -9.26 0.63 -1.94
C MET A 30 -10.43 1.57 -1.63
N SER A 31 -11.06 2.17 -2.65
CA SER A 31 -12.19 3.09 -2.46
C SER A 31 -13.47 2.41 -1.94
N VAL A 32 -13.59 1.09 -2.17
CA VAL A 32 -14.74 0.26 -1.77
C VAL A 32 -14.61 -0.26 -0.32
N ASP A 33 -13.47 -0.08 0.34
CA ASP A 33 -13.28 -0.54 1.72
C ASP A 33 -14.19 0.20 2.71
N LYS A 34 -14.90 -0.56 3.55
CA LYS A 34 -15.94 -0.07 4.50
C LYS A 34 -15.41 0.83 5.63
N LYS A 35 -14.13 1.22 5.61
CA LYS A 35 -13.49 2.17 6.53
C LYS A 35 -13.43 3.60 5.98
N ASN A 36 -14.05 3.83 4.82
CA ASN A 36 -14.14 5.12 4.17
C ASN A 36 -15.27 5.96 4.80
N VAL A 37 -14.99 6.59 5.95
CA VAL A 37 -15.88 7.63 6.50
C VAL A 37 -15.53 8.92 5.74
N ASP A 38 -16.50 9.52 5.06
CA ASP A 38 -16.38 10.79 4.32
C ASP A 38 -15.38 10.80 3.14
N GLY A 39 -15.09 9.65 2.52
CA GLY A 39 -14.24 9.58 1.32
C GLY A 39 -12.73 9.64 1.59
N ARG A 40 -12.32 9.55 2.87
CA ARG A 40 -10.91 9.46 3.27
C ARG A 40 -10.53 8.02 3.59
N LEU A 41 -9.47 7.55 2.93
CA LEU A 41 -8.95 6.21 3.15
C LEU A 41 -8.25 6.11 4.50
N ARG A 42 -8.73 5.21 5.35
CA ARG A 42 -8.09 4.87 6.62
C ARG A 42 -6.99 3.83 6.43
N LEU A 43 -5.75 4.23 6.66
CA LEU A 43 -4.57 3.38 6.52
C LEU A 43 -4.02 2.97 7.90
N VAL A 44 -3.41 1.78 7.95
CA VAL A 44 -2.52 1.40 9.04
C VAL A 44 -1.10 1.54 8.53
N LEU A 45 -0.33 2.47 9.11
CA LEU A 45 1.06 2.75 8.73
C LEU A 45 2.00 2.44 9.88
N LEU A 46 3.27 2.18 9.54
CA LEU A 46 4.34 1.96 10.52
C LEU A 46 5.18 3.22 10.67
N LYS A 47 5.34 3.71 11.91
CA LYS A 47 6.40 4.70 12.23
C LYS A 47 7.74 4.00 12.36
N ALA A 48 7.73 2.82 13.00
CA ALA A 48 8.87 1.94 13.18
C ALA A 48 8.41 0.47 13.24
N ILE A 49 9.37 -0.47 13.23
CA ILE A 49 9.04 -1.88 13.43
C ILE A 49 8.55 -2.06 14.87
N GLY A 50 7.31 -2.54 15.02
CA GLY A 50 6.64 -2.66 16.32
C GLY A 50 5.81 -1.43 16.72
N ASP A 51 5.83 -0.35 15.93
CA ASP A 51 5.03 0.87 16.16
C ASP A 51 4.18 1.20 14.93
N ALA A 52 2.89 0.85 15.04
CA ALA A 52 1.87 1.08 14.02
C ALA A 52 0.82 2.07 14.51
N PHE A 53 0.28 2.85 13.59
CA PHE A 53 -0.81 3.78 13.88
C PHE A 53 -1.82 3.80 12.73
N ILE A 54 -3.04 4.20 13.08
CA ILE A 54 -4.13 4.39 12.13
C ILE A 54 -4.15 5.88 11.74
N THR A 55 -4.32 6.17 10.45
CA THR A 55 -4.36 7.53 9.94
C THR A 55 -5.31 7.65 8.74
N GLU A 56 -5.89 8.83 8.60
CA GLU A 56 -6.67 9.26 7.42
C GLU A 56 -6.01 10.48 6.74
N ASN A 57 -4.77 10.81 7.15
CA ASN A 57 -4.07 12.01 6.71
C ASN A 57 -3.28 11.81 5.39
N ALA A 58 -3.27 10.60 4.83
CA ALA A 58 -2.62 10.35 3.55
C ALA A 58 -3.51 10.87 2.42
N SER A 59 -2.98 11.75 1.58
CA SER A 59 -3.70 12.17 0.37
C SER A 59 -3.72 11.06 -0.66
N ALA A 60 -4.66 11.15 -1.62
CA ALA A 60 -4.69 10.24 -2.77
C ALA A 60 -3.36 10.25 -3.55
N ASP A 61 -2.70 11.41 -3.64
CA ASP A 61 -1.42 11.54 -4.35
C ASP A 61 -0.28 10.81 -3.62
N ASN A 62 -0.24 10.85 -2.28
CA ASN A 62 0.75 10.07 -1.53
C ASN A 62 0.62 8.56 -1.81
N ILE A 63 -0.62 8.07 -1.93
CA ILE A 63 -0.89 6.67 -2.25
C ILE A 63 -0.48 6.37 -3.69
N ARG A 64 -0.88 7.22 -4.66
CA ARG A 64 -0.50 7.06 -6.07
C ARG A 64 1.01 7.04 -6.27
N ASP A 65 1.75 7.93 -5.61
CA ASP A 65 3.21 7.97 -5.71
C ASP A 65 3.84 6.72 -5.13
N THR A 66 3.30 6.21 -4.01
CA THR A 66 3.73 4.94 -3.43
C THR A 66 3.47 3.78 -4.39
N LEU A 67 2.27 3.69 -4.97
CA LEU A 67 1.91 2.66 -5.94
C LEU A 67 2.81 2.72 -7.17
N ARG A 68 3.04 3.91 -7.75
CA ARG A 68 3.95 4.09 -8.90
C ARG A 68 5.40 3.69 -8.59
N ALA A 69 5.84 3.84 -7.34
CA ALA A 69 7.18 3.44 -6.93
C ALA A 69 7.36 1.92 -6.76
N PHE A 70 6.26 1.15 -6.62
CA PHE A 70 6.30 -0.29 -6.34
C PHE A 70 5.62 -1.17 -7.37
N LEU A 71 4.79 -0.61 -8.24
CA LEU A 71 4.19 -1.32 -9.36
C LEU A 71 5.14 -1.28 -10.57
N PRO A 72 5.22 -2.36 -11.35
CA PRO A 72 5.95 -2.35 -12.61
C PRO A 72 5.35 -1.26 -13.52
N GLN A 73 6.22 -0.47 -14.15
CA GLN A 73 5.76 0.39 -15.23
C GLN A 73 5.43 -0.52 -16.40
N ALA A 74 4.14 -0.59 -16.77
CA ALA A 74 3.74 -1.24 -18.00
C ALA A 74 4.57 -0.64 -19.14
N GLY A 75 5.34 -1.50 -19.82
CA GLY A 75 6.15 -1.13 -20.97
C GLY A 75 5.31 -0.76 -22.18
#